data_AF-A0AAU9R2H2-F1
#
_entry.id   AF-A0AAU9R2H2-F1
#
_cell.length_a   1.000
_cell.length_b   1.000
_cell.length_c   1.000
_cell.angle_alpha   90.00
_cell.angle_beta   90.00
_cell.angle_gamma   90.00
#
_symmetry.space_group_name_H-M   'P 1'
#
loop_
_entity.id
_entity.type
_entity.pdbx_description
1 polymer ?
#
loop_
_entity_poly.entity_id
_entity_poly.type
_entity_poly.pdbx_seq_one_letter_code
_entity_poly.pdbx_strand_id
1 'polypeptide(L)'
;MVDYEKTFEELVQYKNGINVHSVNVIDSSILHLDDKAKLSSVGLGKYETLTFYVDGQTYCNGTLNQNVNLEGCLVNIQTENGIEQVIFIPSEVPYESSIPPEYQEDWSYMLKLIALAHELGHASDIQRADGNFKLENKKTVNLVGAEAYANAYALEYLNKVNAPVARNTLARAIYRASSSTKAFEKELYSCVCKQIGKGRLKRWAAA
;
A
#
# COMPACT_ATOMS: atom_id res chain seq x y z
N MET A 1 2.53 17.57 17.37
CA MET A 1 3.05 17.14 16.06
C MET A 1 3.11 15.62 16.09
N VAL A 2 2.76 14.93 15.01
CA VAL A 2 2.84 13.46 14.98
C VAL A 2 4.29 13.09 14.73
N ASP A 3 4.82 12.17 15.52
CA ASP A 3 6.14 11.60 15.34
C ASP A 3 6.03 10.46 14.29
N TYR A 4 6.35 10.78 13.04
CA TYR A 4 6.15 9.87 11.91
C TYR A 4 7.15 8.72 11.93
N GLU A 5 8.38 8.96 12.37
CA GLU A 5 9.40 7.92 12.54
C GLU A 5 8.92 6.87 13.55
N LYS A 6 8.58 7.31 14.76
CA LYS A 6 8.09 6.39 15.80
C LYS A 6 6.84 5.63 15.37
N THR A 7 5.89 6.31 14.74
CA THR A 7 4.64 5.66 14.28
C THR A 7 4.93 4.61 13.20
N PHE A 8 5.89 4.89 12.31
CA PHE A 8 6.33 3.95 11.29
C PHE A 8 7.03 2.74 11.90
N GLU A 9 7.97 2.94 12.84
CA GLU A 9 8.66 1.86 13.54
C GLU A 9 7.69 0.96 14.32
N GLU A 10 6.71 1.55 15.01
CA GLU A 10 5.65 0.80 15.67
C GLU A 10 4.83 -0.04 14.67
N LEU A 11 4.52 0.51 13.48
CA LEU A 11 3.81 -0.24 12.44
C LEU A 11 4.67 -1.38 11.87
N VAL A 12 5.98 -1.18 11.68
CA VAL A 12 6.92 -2.23 11.28
C VAL A 12 6.94 -3.36 12.32
N GLN A 13 7.04 -3.00 13.60
CA GLN A 13 7.15 -3.96 14.69
C GLN A 13 5.86 -4.73 14.92
N TYR A 14 4.72 -4.05 15.01
CA TYR A 14 3.45 -4.66 15.42
C TYR A 14 2.52 -5.00 14.26
N LYS A 15 2.76 -4.48 13.05
CA LYS A 15 1.99 -4.75 11.82
C LYS A 15 0.48 -4.53 11.97
N ASN A 16 0.08 -3.71 12.96
CA ASN A 16 -1.31 -3.55 13.40
C ASN A 16 -2.04 -4.91 13.61
N GLY A 17 -1.31 -5.94 14.06
CA GLY A 17 -1.84 -7.29 14.29
C GLY A 17 -2.03 -8.15 13.03
N ILE A 18 -1.60 -7.68 11.85
CA ILE A 18 -1.68 -8.46 10.62
C ILE A 18 -0.49 -9.43 10.55
N ASN A 19 -0.78 -10.67 10.19
CA ASN A 19 0.24 -11.70 10.04
C ASN A 19 0.94 -11.52 8.70
N VAL A 20 2.21 -11.12 8.72
CA VAL A 20 3.08 -11.15 7.53
C VAL A 20 4.39 -11.82 7.93
N HIS A 21 5.08 -12.44 6.98
CA HIS A 21 6.37 -13.09 7.23
C HIS A 21 7.39 -12.06 7.74
N SER A 22 7.49 -10.91 7.05
CA SER A 22 8.42 -9.84 7.41
C SER A 22 8.09 -8.53 6.68
N VAL A 23 8.46 -7.42 7.32
CA VAL A 23 8.54 -6.10 6.69
C VAL A 23 10.02 -5.74 6.59
N ASN A 24 10.49 -5.41 5.39
CA ASN A 24 11.89 -5.11 5.11
C ASN A 24 12.02 -3.69 4.57
N VAL A 25 12.82 -2.87 5.25
CA VAL A 25 13.23 -1.56 4.73
C VAL A 25 14.48 -1.78 3.87
N ILE A 26 14.38 -1.48 2.58
CA ILE A 26 15.37 -1.84 1.56
C ILE A 26 15.80 -0.63 0.74
N ASP A 27 16.96 -0.70 0.10
CA ASP A 27 17.35 0.30 -0.90
C ASP A 27 16.30 0.39 -2.03
N SER A 28 15.99 1.59 -2.50
CA SER A 28 14.96 1.83 -3.51
C SER A 28 15.24 1.10 -4.83
N SER A 29 16.50 0.86 -5.19
CA SER A 29 16.86 0.08 -6.39
C SER A 29 16.36 -1.36 -6.33
N ILE A 30 16.19 -1.93 -5.14
CA ILE A 30 15.71 -3.30 -4.95
C ILE A 30 14.22 -3.40 -5.30
N LEU A 31 13.41 -2.36 -5.09
CA LEU A 31 11.97 -2.38 -5.39
C LEU A 31 11.66 -2.61 -6.88
N HIS A 32 12.59 -2.27 -7.76
CA HIS A 32 12.42 -2.40 -9.20
C HIS A 32 12.93 -3.73 -9.77
N LEU A 33 13.50 -4.60 -8.93
CA LEU A 33 13.91 -5.95 -9.33
C LEU A 33 12.70 -6.88 -9.47
N ASP A 34 12.88 -8.05 -10.09
CA ASP A 34 11.85 -9.10 -10.04
C ASP A 34 11.68 -9.66 -8.61
N ASP A 35 10.56 -10.33 -8.34
CA ASP A 35 10.21 -10.78 -6.99
C ASP A 35 11.23 -11.76 -6.40
N LYS A 36 11.88 -12.59 -7.22
CA LYS A 36 12.89 -13.54 -6.76
C LYS A 36 14.16 -12.81 -6.32
N ALA A 37 14.58 -11.81 -7.08
CA ALA A 37 15.71 -10.96 -6.75
C ALA A 37 15.43 -10.11 -5.49
N LYS A 38 14.22 -9.53 -5.36
CA LYS A 38 13.77 -8.85 -4.12
C LYS A 38 13.91 -9.76 -2.90
N LEU A 39 13.33 -10.96 -2.95
CA LEU A 39 13.40 -11.93 -1.86
C LEU A 39 14.84 -12.35 -1.55
N SER A 40 15.68 -12.53 -2.57
CA SER A 40 17.09 -12.91 -2.39
C SER A 40 17.87 -11.83 -1.61
N SER A 41 17.57 -10.55 -1.84
CA SER A 41 18.23 -9.43 -1.14
C SER A 41 18.03 -9.43 0.38
N VAL A 42 16.95 -10.07 0.86
CA VAL A 42 16.60 -10.18 2.29
C VAL A 42 16.75 -11.60 2.82
N GLY A 43 17.47 -12.48 2.11
CA GLY A 43 17.73 -13.86 2.55
C GLY A 43 16.55 -14.83 2.40
N LEU A 44 15.52 -14.44 1.63
CA LEU A 44 14.28 -15.21 1.40
C LEU A 44 14.19 -15.82 -0.01
N GLY A 45 15.26 -15.76 -0.81
CA GLY A 45 15.29 -16.23 -2.21
C GLY A 45 15.04 -17.74 -2.41
N LYS A 46 14.98 -18.52 -1.32
CA LYS A 46 14.62 -19.94 -1.33
C LYS A 46 13.12 -20.19 -1.47
N TYR A 47 12.28 -19.22 -1.13
CA TYR A 47 10.83 -19.38 -1.15
C TYR A 47 10.27 -19.22 -2.57
N GLU A 48 9.24 -19.99 -2.88
CA GLU A 48 8.51 -19.87 -4.15
C GLU A 48 7.60 -18.63 -4.11
N THR A 49 7.70 -17.79 -5.14
CA THR A 49 6.83 -16.63 -5.34
C THR A 49 5.50 -17.04 -5.94
N LEU A 50 4.41 -16.48 -5.44
CA LEU A 50 3.06 -16.72 -5.95
C LEU A 50 2.56 -15.53 -6.74
N THR A 51 2.15 -15.78 -7.98
CA THR A 51 1.54 -14.77 -8.86
C THR A 51 0.02 -14.97 -8.91
N PHE A 52 -0.71 -13.86 -8.94
CA PHE A 52 -2.16 -13.85 -9.09
C PHE A 52 -2.55 -13.45 -10.50
N TYR A 53 -3.50 -14.17 -11.09
CA TYR A 53 -4.13 -13.76 -12.33
C TYR A 53 -5.19 -12.71 -12.04
N VAL A 54 -5.14 -11.58 -12.75
CA VAL A 54 -6.20 -10.56 -12.62
C VAL A 54 -7.50 -11.13 -13.16
N ASP A 55 -8.53 -11.12 -12.31
CA ASP A 55 -9.92 -11.42 -12.67
C ASP A 55 -10.69 -10.11 -12.77
N GLY A 56 -11.09 -9.75 -13.98
CA GLY A 56 -11.69 -8.45 -14.28
C GLY A 56 -10.68 -7.44 -14.83
N GLN A 57 -10.67 -6.24 -14.25
CA GLN A 57 -9.98 -5.09 -14.83
C GLN A 57 -8.52 -5.00 -14.37
N THR A 58 -7.61 -4.95 -15.34
CA THR A 58 -6.17 -4.72 -15.11
C THR A 58 -5.87 -3.24 -14.88
N TYR A 59 -4.65 -2.95 -14.45
CA TYR A 59 -4.11 -1.60 -14.53
C TYR A 59 -4.27 -1.03 -15.94
N CYS A 60 -4.54 0.27 -15.99
CA CYS A 60 -4.60 1.01 -17.25
C CYS A 60 -3.18 1.34 -17.73
N ASN A 61 -3.00 1.44 -19.04
CA ASN A 61 -1.71 1.85 -19.61
C ASN A 61 -1.39 3.30 -19.23
N GLY A 62 -0.12 3.55 -18.91
CA GLY A 62 0.40 4.86 -18.53
C GLY A 62 0.15 5.26 -17.07
N THR A 63 0.74 6.37 -16.65
CA THR A 63 0.79 6.83 -15.26
C THR A 63 -0.59 7.03 -14.63
N LEU A 64 -0.78 6.55 -13.40
CA LEU A 64 -1.99 6.78 -12.62
C LEU A 64 -2.02 8.23 -12.09
N ASN A 65 -3.20 8.84 -12.03
CA ASN A 65 -3.46 10.14 -11.42
C ASN A 65 -3.33 10.14 -9.89
N GLN A 66 -3.31 8.95 -9.26
CA GLN A 66 -3.15 8.78 -7.82
C GLN A 66 -1.71 8.94 -7.32
N ASN A 67 -0.79 9.51 -8.11
CA ASN A 67 0.61 9.70 -7.72
C ASN A 67 0.76 10.57 -6.45
N VAL A 68 0.79 9.90 -5.31
CA VAL A 68 1.79 10.15 -4.28
C VAL A 68 2.86 9.10 -4.55
N ASN A 69 4.15 9.45 -4.49
CA ASN A 69 5.26 8.51 -4.67
C ASN A 69 5.32 7.53 -3.47
N LEU A 70 4.26 6.77 -3.29
CA LEU A 70 4.08 5.74 -2.29
C LEU A 70 4.64 4.47 -2.89
N GLU A 71 5.94 4.30 -2.74
CA GLU A 71 6.62 3.10 -3.18
C GLU A 71 6.58 2.08 -2.04
N GLY A 72 5.98 0.94 -2.33
CA GLY A 72 5.84 -0.23 -1.47
C GLY A 72 5.64 -1.43 -2.38
N CYS A 73 5.99 -2.61 -1.88
CA CYS A 73 5.75 -3.84 -2.61
C CYS A 73 5.46 -4.98 -1.64
N LEU A 74 4.40 -5.72 -1.92
CA LEU A 74 4.08 -6.97 -1.25
C LEU A 74 4.31 -8.15 -2.20
N VAL A 75 5.14 -9.09 -1.76
CA VAL A 75 5.41 -10.36 -2.45
C VAL A 75 4.76 -11.50 -1.67
N ASN A 76 4.02 -12.35 -2.38
CA ASN A 76 3.43 -13.55 -1.80
C ASN A 76 4.40 -14.72 -1.93
N ILE A 77 4.64 -15.43 -0.83
CA ILE A 77 5.53 -16.58 -0.79
C ILE A 77 4.80 -17.83 -0.29
N GLN A 78 5.19 -19.00 -0.81
CA GLN A 78 4.75 -20.29 -0.28
C GLN A 78 5.73 -20.75 0.80
N THR A 79 5.23 -20.94 2.03
CA THR A 79 5.96 -21.52 3.17
C THR A 79 5.34 -22.87 3.57
N GLU A 80 5.95 -23.54 4.55
CA GLU A 80 5.40 -24.77 5.15
C GLU A 80 4.08 -24.51 5.89
N ASN A 81 3.85 -23.27 6.36
CA ASN A 81 2.64 -22.87 7.07
C ASN A 81 1.54 -22.36 6.14
N GLY A 82 1.81 -22.23 4.85
CA GLY A 82 0.86 -21.74 3.86
C GLY A 82 1.38 -20.56 3.05
N ILE A 83 0.47 -19.68 2.64
CA ILE A 83 0.80 -18.47 1.87
C ILE A 83 1.06 -17.32 2.84
N GLU A 84 2.25 -16.75 2.79
CA GLU A 84 2.66 -15.62 3.63
C GLU A 84 3.09 -14.42 2.76
N GLN A 85 3.11 -13.23 3.35
CA GLN A 85 3.44 -11.99 2.66
C GLN A 85 4.76 -11.42 3.17
N VAL A 86 5.62 -10.99 2.24
CA VAL A 86 6.83 -10.22 2.52
C VAL A 86 6.61 -8.81 1.99
N ILE A 87 6.69 -7.82 2.87
CA ILE A 87 6.53 -6.41 2.51
C ILE A 87 7.90 -5.76 2.39
N PHE A 88 8.05 -4.94 1.36
CA PHE A 88 9.25 -4.15 1.09
C PHE A 88 8.88 -2.67 1.04
N ILE A 89 9.58 -1.86 1.83
CA ILE A 89 9.42 -0.41 1.89
C ILE A 89 10.79 0.21 1.58
N PRO A 90 10.89 1.26 0.76
CA PRO A 90 12.17 1.86 0.45
C PRO A 90 12.73 2.62 1.66
N SER A 91 14.04 2.55 1.85
CA SER A 91 14.78 3.30 2.87
C SER A 91 14.80 4.80 2.58
N GLU A 92 14.70 5.16 1.31
CA GLU A 92 14.72 6.54 0.84
C GLU A 92 13.47 6.82 0.00
N VAL A 93 12.89 8.01 0.16
CA VAL A 93 11.83 8.49 -0.73
C VAL A 93 12.34 9.67 -1.55
N PRO A 94 11.71 9.96 -2.71
CA PRO A 94 12.09 11.12 -3.51
C PRO A 94 12.04 12.42 -2.70
N TYR A 95 13.09 13.22 -2.82
CA TYR A 95 13.16 14.56 -2.23
C TYR A 95 12.05 15.44 -2.79
N GLU A 96 11.26 16.06 -1.91
CA GLU A 96 10.19 16.96 -2.32
C GLU A 96 10.65 18.41 -2.17
N SER A 97 10.96 19.06 -3.30
CA SER A 97 11.51 20.43 -3.32
C SER A 97 10.61 21.50 -2.68
N SER A 98 9.31 21.24 -2.59
CA SER A 98 8.35 22.14 -1.94
C SER A 98 8.34 22.03 -0.41
N ILE A 99 8.99 21.02 0.16
CA ILE A 99 9.13 20.83 1.61
C ILE A 99 10.48 21.42 2.08
N PRO A 100 10.52 22.25 3.14
CA PRO A 100 11.77 22.73 3.72
C PRO A 100 12.72 21.59 4.15
N PRO A 101 14.05 21.75 4.02
CA PRO A 101 15.02 20.70 4.35
C PRO A 101 14.85 20.08 5.74
N GLU A 102 14.50 20.88 6.74
CA GLU A 102 14.29 20.47 8.13
C GLU A 102 13.07 19.54 8.32
N TYR A 103 12.15 19.47 7.36
CA TYR A 103 10.97 18.61 7.39
C TYR A 103 11.03 17.43 6.41
N GLN A 104 12.16 17.25 5.70
CA GLN A 104 12.32 16.18 4.71
C GLN A 104 12.29 14.79 5.35
N GLU A 105 12.86 14.65 6.54
CA GLU A 105 12.86 13.38 7.27
C GLU A 105 11.44 13.00 7.74
N ASP A 106 10.71 13.94 8.35
CA ASP A 106 9.30 13.76 8.70
C ASP A 106 8.45 13.41 7.48
N TRP A 107 8.69 14.10 6.35
CA TRP A 107 8.03 13.81 5.08
C TRP A 107 8.34 12.39 4.59
N SER A 108 9.59 11.97 4.69
CA SER A 108 10.05 10.62 4.33
C SER A 108 9.34 9.54 5.13
N TYR A 109 9.35 9.66 6.46
CA TYR A 109 8.65 8.71 7.32
C TYR A 109 7.13 8.76 7.15
N MET A 110 6.55 9.92 6.86
CA MET A 110 5.13 10.03 6.53
C MET A 110 4.79 9.23 5.27
N LEU A 111 5.58 9.32 4.20
CA LEU A 111 5.35 8.54 2.97
C LEU A 111 5.54 7.04 3.20
N LYS A 112 6.59 6.63 3.93
CA LYS A 112 6.82 5.22 4.31
C LYS A 112 5.67 4.66 5.15
N LEU A 113 5.14 5.45 6.08
CA LEU A 113 3.98 5.08 6.90
C LEU A 113 2.75 4.82 6.05
N ILE A 114 2.47 5.70 5.08
CA ILE A 114 1.34 5.52 4.16
C ILE A 114 1.55 4.25 3.32
N ALA A 115 2.74 4.07 2.74
CA ALA A 115 3.07 2.89 1.93
C ALA A 115 2.93 1.59 2.74
N LEU A 116 3.49 1.52 3.94
CA LEU A 116 3.38 0.33 4.79
C LEU A 116 1.93 0.05 5.21
N ALA A 117 1.16 1.07 5.55
CA ALA A 117 -0.26 0.89 5.86
C ALA A 117 -1.04 0.36 4.65
N HIS A 118 -0.69 0.80 3.43
CA HIS A 118 -1.29 0.30 2.20
C HIS A 118 -0.94 -1.17 1.94
N GLU A 119 0.35 -1.55 2.01
CA GLU A 119 0.78 -2.94 1.82
C GLU A 119 0.21 -3.89 2.87
N LEU A 120 0.11 -3.43 4.13
CA LEU A 120 -0.60 -4.17 5.18
C LEU A 120 -2.10 -4.32 4.87
N GLY A 121 -2.71 -3.33 4.20
CA GLY A 121 -4.05 -3.44 3.66
C GLY A 121 -4.19 -4.60 2.66
N HIS A 122 -3.23 -4.78 1.74
CA HIS A 122 -3.21 -5.95 0.85
C HIS A 122 -3.03 -7.27 1.63
N ALA A 123 -2.09 -7.33 2.57
CA ALA A 123 -1.88 -8.52 3.40
C ALA A 123 -3.14 -8.91 4.19
N SER A 124 -3.83 -7.91 4.77
CA SER A 124 -5.12 -8.08 5.45
C SER A 124 -6.19 -8.59 4.50
N ASP A 125 -6.24 -8.11 3.26
CA ASP A 125 -7.22 -8.57 2.27
C ASP A 125 -7.01 -10.02 1.84
N ILE A 126 -5.77 -10.46 1.72
CA ILE A 126 -5.41 -11.85 1.40
C ILE A 126 -5.84 -12.81 2.52
N GLN A 127 -5.81 -12.36 3.78
CA GLN A 127 -6.17 -13.17 4.94
C GLN A 127 -7.70 -13.28 5.16
N ARG A 128 -8.50 -12.52 4.42
CA ARG A 128 -9.96 -12.52 4.55
C ARG A 128 -10.60 -13.61 3.70
N ALA A 129 -11.55 -14.33 4.30
CA ALA A 129 -12.34 -15.34 3.59
C ALA A 129 -13.16 -14.74 2.42
N ASP A 130 -13.63 -13.51 2.58
CA ASP A 130 -14.40 -12.76 1.58
C ASP A 130 -13.55 -11.70 0.84
N GLY A 131 -12.22 -11.83 0.90
CA GLY A 131 -11.28 -10.89 0.28
C GLY A 131 -11.28 -10.90 -1.25
N ASN A 132 -10.55 -9.95 -1.83
CA ASN A 132 -10.41 -9.81 -3.29
C ASN A 132 -9.42 -10.81 -3.90
N PHE A 133 -8.68 -11.55 -3.08
CA PHE A 133 -7.75 -12.59 -3.48
C PHE A 133 -8.42 -13.96 -3.33
N LYS A 134 -8.39 -14.77 -4.39
CA LYS A 134 -8.84 -16.17 -4.37
C LYS A 134 -7.61 -17.06 -4.44
N LEU A 135 -7.43 -17.91 -3.43
CA LEU A 135 -6.25 -18.74 -3.24
C LEU A 135 -6.41 -20.17 -3.78
N GLU A 136 -7.65 -20.57 -4.10
CA GLU A 136 -8.00 -21.92 -4.56
C GLU A 136 -7.85 -22.10 -6.08
N ASN A 137 -7.51 -23.32 -6.51
CA ASN A 137 -7.39 -23.80 -7.92
C ASN A 137 -6.51 -22.93 -8.83
N LYS A 138 -7.03 -21.77 -9.24
CA LYS A 138 -6.34 -20.72 -9.98
C LYS A 138 -6.31 -19.48 -9.10
N LYS A 139 -5.11 -19.08 -8.67
CA LYS A 139 -4.93 -17.89 -7.83
C LYS A 139 -5.36 -16.65 -8.62
N THR A 140 -6.44 -15.98 -8.19
CA THR A 140 -6.94 -14.78 -8.86
C THR A 140 -7.07 -13.58 -7.93
N VAL A 141 -7.07 -12.38 -8.50
CA VAL A 141 -7.29 -11.14 -7.77
C VAL A 141 -8.27 -10.24 -8.51
N ASN A 142 -9.28 -9.74 -7.82
CA ASN A 142 -10.02 -8.55 -8.25
C ASN A 142 -9.17 -7.33 -7.92
N LEU A 143 -8.35 -6.91 -8.88
CA LEU A 143 -7.32 -5.89 -8.68
C LEU A 143 -7.90 -4.56 -8.18
N VAL A 144 -8.98 -4.07 -8.80
CA VAL A 144 -9.63 -2.81 -8.38
C VAL A 144 -10.14 -2.92 -6.94
N GLY A 145 -10.72 -4.06 -6.59
CA GLY A 145 -11.21 -4.32 -5.24
C GLY A 145 -10.08 -4.35 -4.21
N ALA A 146 -8.97 -5.02 -4.54
CA ALA A 146 -7.78 -5.12 -3.69
C ALA A 146 -7.15 -3.75 -3.43
N GLU A 147 -6.93 -2.95 -4.48
CA GLU A 147 -6.43 -1.57 -4.38
C GLU A 147 -7.37 -0.67 -3.58
N ALA A 148 -8.68 -0.81 -3.78
CA ALA A 148 -9.66 -0.03 -3.03
C ALA A 148 -9.65 -0.38 -1.55
N TYR A 149 -9.51 -1.67 -1.22
CA TYR A 149 -9.40 -2.14 0.16
C TYR A 149 -8.12 -1.65 0.81
N ALA A 150 -6.96 -1.78 0.15
CA ALA A 150 -5.68 -1.33 0.68
C ALA A 150 -5.67 0.18 0.97
N ASN A 151 -6.18 1.00 0.05
CA ASN A 151 -6.35 2.44 0.25
C ASN A 151 -7.32 2.78 1.39
N ALA A 152 -8.45 2.08 1.48
CA ALA A 152 -9.41 2.28 2.56
C ALA A 152 -8.81 1.90 3.93
N TYR A 153 -8.12 0.76 4.00
CA TYR A 153 -7.40 0.31 5.18
C TYR A 153 -6.39 1.35 5.65
N ALA A 154 -5.54 1.84 4.73
CA ALA A 154 -4.53 2.85 5.04
C ALA A 154 -5.16 4.15 5.58
N LEU A 155 -6.25 4.63 4.97
CA LEU A 155 -6.97 5.81 5.45
C LEU A 155 -7.51 5.64 6.88
N GLU A 156 -8.14 4.51 7.18
CA GLU A 156 -8.68 4.25 8.53
C GLU A 156 -7.57 4.02 9.55
N TYR A 157 -6.47 3.37 9.18
CA TYR A 157 -5.29 3.24 10.04
C TYR A 157 -4.70 4.61 10.39
N LEU A 158 -4.43 5.45 9.39
CA LEU A 158 -3.90 6.80 9.59
C LEU A 158 -4.85 7.68 10.41
N ASN A 159 -6.16 7.48 10.28
CA ASN A 159 -7.15 8.12 11.13
C ASN A 159 -7.08 7.63 12.59
N LYS A 160 -6.94 6.31 12.80
CA LYS A 160 -6.83 5.68 14.13
C LYS A 160 -5.59 6.14 14.89
N VAL A 161 -4.44 6.25 14.23
CA VAL A 161 -3.18 6.73 14.84
C VAL A 161 -3.09 8.26 14.89
N ASN A 162 -4.18 8.97 14.56
CA ASN A 162 -4.25 10.43 14.56
C ASN A 162 -3.13 11.09 13.73
N ALA A 163 -2.90 10.60 12.51
CA ALA A 163 -1.94 11.10 11.54
C ALA A 163 -2.61 11.91 10.40
N PRO A 164 -3.17 13.11 10.69
CA PRO A 164 -4.02 13.83 9.73
C PRO A 164 -3.29 14.26 8.47
N VAL A 165 -2.01 14.66 8.54
CA VAL A 165 -1.26 15.08 7.34
C VAL A 165 -1.08 13.90 6.39
N ALA A 166 -0.60 12.76 6.87
CA ALA A 166 -0.50 11.51 6.11
C ALA A 166 -1.85 11.09 5.51
N ARG A 167 -2.90 11.06 6.33
CA ARG A 167 -4.26 10.69 5.89
C ARG A 167 -4.77 11.62 4.80
N ASN A 168 -4.61 12.93 4.97
CA ASN A 168 -5.09 13.93 4.01
C ASN A 168 -4.27 13.87 2.72
N THR A 169 -2.96 13.62 2.80
CA THR A 169 -2.08 13.38 1.63
C THR A 169 -2.58 12.20 0.79
N LEU A 170 -2.83 11.06 1.42
CA LEU A 170 -3.40 9.88 0.74
C LEU A 170 -4.81 10.18 0.19
N ALA A 171 -5.67 10.83 0.97
CA ALA A 171 -7.02 11.18 0.55
C ALA A 171 -7.03 12.10 -0.68
N ARG A 172 -6.12 13.09 -0.74
CA ARG A 172 -5.94 13.95 -1.91
C ARG A 172 -5.54 13.16 -3.15
N ALA A 173 -4.60 12.22 -3.00
CA ALA A 173 -4.15 11.34 -4.08
C ALA A 173 -5.32 10.56 -4.70
N ILE A 174 -6.10 9.89 -3.84
CA ILE A 174 -7.26 9.12 -4.26
C ILE A 174 -8.34 10.04 -4.86
N TYR A 175 -8.56 11.22 -4.28
CA TYR A 175 -9.59 12.15 -4.76
C TYR A 175 -9.30 12.69 -6.18
N ARG A 176 -8.04 12.79 -6.60
CA ARG A 176 -7.67 13.13 -7.99
C ARG A 176 -8.22 12.14 -9.02
N ALA A 177 -8.42 10.88 -8.64
CA ALA A 177 -9.03 9.88 -9.50
C ALA A 177 -10.53 10.15 -9.78
N SER A 178 -11.19 11.02 -9.00
CA SER A 178 -12.59 11.40 -9.23
C SER A 178 -12.83 12.11 -10.56
N SER A 179 -11.80 12.78 -11.09
CA SER A 179 -11.82 13.45 -12.40
C SER A 179 -11.09 12.66 -13.49
N SER A 180 -10.59 11.45 -13.19
CA SER A 180 -9.90 10.64 -14.18
C SER A 180 -10.82 10.24 -15.33
N THR A 181 -10.27 10.10 -16.53
CA THR A 181 -10.94 9.48 -17.67
C THR A 181 -10.73 7.96 -17.75
N LYS A 182 -9.77 7.41 -17.00
CA LYS A 182 -9.40 6.00 -17.02
C LYS A 182 -10.41 5.16 -16.21
N ALA A 183 -10.87 4.05 -16.79
CA ALA A 183 -11.89 3.18 -16.19
C ALA A 183 -11.46 2.66 -14.81
N PHE A 184 -10.22 2.14 -14.72
CA PHE A 184 -9.61 1.68 -13.47
C PHE A 184 -9.69 2.70 -12.35
N GLU A 185 -9.30 3.94 -12.61
CA GLU A 185 -9.24 4.98 -11.58
C GLU A 185 -10.61 5.44 -11.13
N LYS A 186 -11.57 5.55 -12.06
CA LYS A 186 -12.96 5.86 -11.72
C LYS A 186 -13.57 4.77 -10.83
N GLU A 187 -13.31 3.52 -11.15
CA GLU A 187 -13.83 2.39 -10.40
C GLU A 187 -13.16 2.27 -9.04
N LEU A 188 -11.83 2.42 -8.96
CA LEU A 188 -11.07 2.49 -7.72
C LEU A 188 -11.61 3.59 -6.80
N TYR A 189 -11.77 4.82 -7.31
CA TYR A 189 -12.35 5.93 -6.55
C TYR A 189 -13.77 5.61 -6.04
N SER A 190 -14.61 5.02 -6.89
CA SER A 190 -15.96 4.60 -6.52
C SER A 190 -15.95 3.55 -5.40
N CYS A 191 -15.08 2.54 -5.50
CA CYS A 191 -14.92 1.48 -4.51
C CYS A 191 -14.40 2.01 -3.17
N VAL A 192 -13.38 2.89 -3.17
CA VAL A 192 -12.92 3.55 -1.94
C VAL A 192 -14.04 4.40 -1.32
N CYS A 193 -14.80 5.14 -2.13
CA CYS A 193 -15.94 5.92 -1.66
C CYS A 193 -17.03 5.08 -1.00
N LYS A 194 -17.25 3.83 -1.45
CA LYS A 194 -18.20 2.90 -0.82
C LYS A 194 -17.70 2.40 0.53
N GLN A 195 -16.40 2.18 0.69
CA GLN A 195 -15.81 1.69 1.94
C GLN A 195 -15.69 2.78 3.01
N ILE A 196 -15.19 3.96 2.64
CA ILE A 196 -14.89 5.07 3.57
C ILE A 196 -16.03 6.09 3.69
N GLY A 197 -16.87 6.18 2.66
CA GLY A 197 -17.88 7.22 2.49
C GLY A 197 -17.35 8.43 1.71
N LYS A 198 -17.99 8.72 0.56
CA LYS A 198 -17.63 9.82 -0.35
C LYS A 198 -17.46 11.18 0.35
N GLY A 199 -18.36 11.51 1.27
CA GLY A 199 -18.30 12.78 2.01
C GLY A 199 -17.09 12.87 2.94
N ARG A 200 -16.69 11.74 3.56
CA ARG A 200 -15.51 11.66 4.45
C ARG A 200 -14.23 11.82 3.64
N LEU A 201 -14.09 11.07 2.54
CA LEU A 201 -12.94 11.18 1.63
C LEU A 201 -12.78 12.62 1.09
N LYS A 202 -13.86 13.24 0.63
CA LYS A 202 -13.84 14.64 0.15
C LYS A 202 -13.37 15.62 1.23
N ARG A 203 -13.84 15.47 2.48
CA ARG A 203 -13.42 16.32 3.59
C ARG A 203 -11.94 16.16 3.91
N TRP A 204 -11.42 14.93 3.95
CA TRP A 204 -10.01 14.68 4.20
C TRP A 204 -9.12 15.19 3.06
N ALA A 205 -9.57 15.07 1.80
CA ALA A 205 -8.84 15.59 0.65
C ALA A 205 -8.77 17.13 0.63
N ALA A 206 -9.79 17.82 1.15
CA ALA A 206 -9.83 19.29 1.18
C ALA A 206 -9.13 19.91 2.40
N ALA A 207 -8.70 19.09 3.36
CA ALA A 207 -8.10 19.50 4.62
C ALA A 207 -6.56 19.45 4.58
#